data_AF-A0A2H5V652-F1
#
_entry.id   AF-A0A2H5V652-F1
#
_cell.length_a   1.000
_cell.length_b   1.000
_cell.length_c   1.000
_cell.angle_alpha   90.00
_cell.angle_beta   90.00
_cell.angle_gamma   90.00
#
_symmetry.space_group_name_H-M   'P 1'
#
loop_
_entity.id
_entity.type
_entity.pdbx_description
1 polymer ?
#
loop_
_entity_poly.entity_id
_entity_poly.type
_entity_poly.pdbx_seq_one_letter_code
_entity_poly.pdbx_strand_id
1 'polypeptide(L)'
;MVASESVKVRRDVKRMIDILQAEATLATGCKVSQEALLAEVVRIAVERKEELFRRLGRVRRLKDEEADEVLEAISADWGVETSEGEIDRVLYGA
;
A
#
# COMPACT_ATOMS: atom_id res chain seq x y z
N MET A 1 -27.15 2.77 -8.00
CA MET A 1 -27.11 1.43 -8.60
C MET A 1 -26.05 0.62 -7.85
N VAL A 2 -26.40 -0.55 -7.31
CA VAL A 2 -25.43 -1.49 -6.73
C VAL A 2 -25.22 -2.56 -7.79
N ALA A 3 -23.97 -2.74 -8.25
CA ALA A 3 -23.63 -3.83 -9.14
C ALA A 3 -23.49 -5.11 -8.29
N SER A 4 -24.19 -6.18 -8.66
CA SER A 4 -24.04 -7.49 -8.04
C SER A 4 -23.06 -8.31 -8.85
N GLU A 5 -21.87 -8.53 -8.30
CA GLU A 5 -20.80 -9.31 -8.93
C GLU A 5 -20.36 -10.44 -8.00
N SER A 6 -20.07 -11.61 -8.59
CA SER A 6 -19.57 -12.76 -7.83
C SER A 6 -18.06 -12.89 -8.01
N VAL A 7 -17.34 -12.91 -6.89
CA VAL A 7 -15.88 -13.08 -6.88
C VAL A 7 -15.55 -14.50 -6.42
N LYS A 8 -14.68 -15.18 -7.16
CA LYS A 8 -14.18 -16.50 -6.77
C LYS A 8 -13.15 -16.34 -5.65
N VAL A 9 -13.42 -16.96 -4.51
CA VAL A 9 -12.55 -16.92 -3.33
C VAL A 9 -12.15 -18.34 -2.96
N ARG A 10 -10.86 -18.55 -2.70
CA ARG A 10 -10.37 -19.84 -2.21
C ARG A 10 -10.92 -20.13 -0.81
N ARG A 11 -11.03 -21.42 -0.44
CA ARG A 11 -11.65 -21.85 0.83
C ARG A 11 -10.93 -21.29 2.06
N ASP A 12 -9.60 -21.21 2.04
CA ASP A 12 -8.76 -20.58 3.07
C ASP A 12 -9.16 -19.12 3.29
N VAL A 13 -9.28 -18.36 2.19
CA VAL A 13 -9.65 -16.94 2.23
C VAL A 13 -11.09 -16.75 2.69
N LYS A 14 -12.02 -17.61 2.24
CA LYS A 14 -13.42 -17.58 2.70
C LYS A 14 -13.51 -17.73 4.22
N ARG A 15 -12.74 -18.66 4.79
CA ARG A 15 -12.69 -18.87 6.25
C ARG A 15 -12.18 -17.63 6.99
N MET A 16 -11.17 -16.95 6.45
CA MET A 16 -10.68 -15.69 7.03
C MET A 16 -11.76 -14.60 7.04
N ILE A 17 -12.53 -14.48 5.95
CA ILE A 17 -13.65 -13.52 5.87
C ILE A 17 -14.74 -13.87 6.89
N ASP A 18 -15.08 -15.15 7.04
CA ASP A 18 -16.10 -15.60 8.00
C ASP A 18 -15.70 -15.29 9.45
N ILE A 19 -14.43 -15.51 9.80
CA ILE A 19 -13.89 -15.19 11.13
C ILE A 19 -13.94 -13.68 11.36
N LEU A 20 -13.43 -12.90 10.41
CA LEU A 20 -13.41 -11.44 10.53
C LEU A 20 -14.83 -10.85 10.67
N GLN A 21 -15.82 -11.43 9.97
CA GLN A 21 -17.22 -11.03 10.10
C GLN A 21 -17.77 -11.33 11.51
N ALA A 22 -17.43 -12.50 12.07
CA ALA A 22 -17.85 -12.87 13.42
C ALA A 22 -17.23 -11.93 14.46
N GLU A 23 -15.93 -11.65 14.34
CA GLU A 23 -15.22 -10.68 15.19
C GLU A 23 -15.84 -9.29 15.10
N ALA A 24 -16.11 -8.80 13.89
CA ALA A 24 -16.76 -7.50 13.68
C ALA A 24 -18.18 -7.46 14.27
N THR A 25 -18.94 -8.55 14.14
CA THR A 25 -20.28 -8.66 14.72
C THR A 25 -20.23 -8.62 16.25
N LEU A 26 -19.27 -9.33 16.86
CA LEU A 26 -19.07 -9.33 18.31
C LEU A 26 -18.60 -7.96 18.82
N ALA A 27 -17.65 -7.33 18.13
CA ALA A 27 -17.10 -6.04 18.53
C ALA A 27 -18.11 -4.89 18.40
N THR A 28 -18.94 -4.91 17.37
CA THR A 28 -19.93 -3.84 17.12
C THR A 28 -21.27 -4.08 17.81
N GLY A 29 -21.55 -5.31 18.25
CA GLY A 29 -22.87 -5.71 18.78
C GLY A 29 -23.97 -5.75 17.73
N CYS A 30 -23.65 -5.51 16.45
CA CYS A 30 -24.59 -5.46 15.34
C CYS A 30 -24.25 -6.52 14.32
N LYS A 31 -25.28 -7.07 13.66
CA LYS A 31 -25.07 -8.04 12.57
C LYS A 31 -24.41 -7.35 11.38
N VAL A 32 -23.15 -7.71 11.10
CA VAL A 32 -22.41 -7.22 9.93
C VAL A 32 -22.60 -8.18 8.76
N SER A 33 -22.99 -7.69 7.58
CA SER A 33 -23.06 -8.53 6.36
C SER A 33 -21.68 -8.68 5.71
N GLN A 34 -21.46 -9.75 4.95
CA GLN A 34 -20.19 -9.94 4.23
C GLN A 34 -19.96 -8.87 3.17
N GLU A 35 -21.03 -8.41 2.52
CA GLU A 35 -20.97 -7.30 1.57
C GLU A 35 -20.48 -6.02 2.24
N ALA A 36 -21.06 -5.65 3.39
CA ALA A 36 -20.66 -4.45 4.13
C ALA A 36 -19.21 -4.56 4.64
N LEU A 37 -18.83 -5.73 5.16
CA LEU A 37 -17.46 -5.99 5.61
C LEU A 37 -16.46 -5.84 4.47
N LEU A 38 -16.70 -6.49 3.33
CA LEU A 38 -15.80 -6.43 2.18
C LEU A 38 -15.72 -5.03 1.59
N ALA A 39 -16.84 -4.29 1.54
CA ALA A 39 -16.83 -2.90 1.12
C ALA A 39 -15.89 -2.05 1.99
N GLU A 40 -15.93 -2.23 3.31
CA GLU A 40 -15.07 -1.49 4.23
C GLU A 40 -13.59 -1.92 4.12
N VAL A 41 -13.32 -3.23 4.00
CA VAL A 41 -11.96 -3.74 3.76
C VAL A 41 -11.37 -3.13 2.49
N VAL A 42 -12.16 -3.01 1.42
CA VAL A 42 -11.71 -2.38 0.16
C VAL A 42 -11.43 -0.89 0.37
N ARG A 43 -12.27 -0.15 1.12
CA ARG A 43 -12.00 1.26 1.44
C ARG A 43 -10.70 1.44 2.20
N ILE A 44 -10.46 0.65 3.24
CA ILE A 44 -9.20 0.69 4.01
C ILE A 44 -8.00 0.35 3.11
N ALA A 45 -8.15 -0.63 2.21
CA ALA A 45 -7.10 -1.00 1.26
C ALA A 45 -6.83 0.12 0.23
N VAL A 46 -7.85 0.89 -0.15
CA VAL A 46 -7.75 2.07 -1.01
C VAL A 46 -7.11 3.25 -0.28
N GLU A 47 -7.22 3.36 1.05
CA GLU A 47 -6.45 4.35 1.82
C GLU A 47 -4.97 3.95 1.94
N ARG A 48 -4.68 2.65 1.97
CA ARG A 48 -3.32 2.09 2.11
C ARG A 48 -2.80 1.45 0.83
N LYS A 49 -3.01 2.09 -0.33
CA LYS A 49 -2.70 1.51 -1.67
C LYS A 49 -1.25 1.05 -1.80
N GLU A 50 -0.31 1.81 -1.26
CA GLU A 50 1.11 1.48 -1.37
C GLU A 50 1.47 0.19 -0.62
N GLU A 51 0.90 -0.03 0.57
CA GLU A 51 1.09 -1.28 1.30
C GLU A 51 0.44 -2.45 0.55
N LEU A 52 -0.78 -2.25 0.03
CA LEU A 52 -1.48 -3.24 -0.78
C LEU A 52 -0.65 -3.63 -2.02
N PHE A 53 -0.15 -2.65 -2.78
CA PHE A 53 0.63 -2.88 -3.98
C PHE A 53 1.98 -3.53 -3.71
N ARG A 54 2.64 -3.16 -2.60
CA ARG A 54 3.85 -3.86 -2.11
C ARG A 54 3.57 -5.34 -1.86
N ARG A 55 2.50 -5.67 -1.14
CA ARG A 55 2.12 -7.07 -0.85
C ARG A 55 1.70 -7.86 -2.09
N LEU A 56 1.11 -7.19 -3.08
CA LEU A 56 0.76 -7.79 -4.37
C LEU A 56 1.98 -7.95 -5.31
N GLY A 57 3.17 -7.50 -4.92
CA GLY A 57 4.39 -7.60 -5.74
C GLY A 57 4.36 -6.73 -6.99
N ARG A 58 3.51 -5.70 -7.02
CA ARG A 58 3.27 -4.84 -8.20
C ARG A 58 3.76 -3.41 -8.00
N VAL A 59 4.81 -3.20 -7.20
CA VAL A 59 5.54 -1.93 -7.31
C VAL A 59 6.32 -2.01 -8.62
N ARG A 60 5.74 -1.39 -9.66
CA ARG A 60 6.43 -1.17 -10.92
C ARG A 60 7.74 -0.44 -10.58
N ARG A 61 8.88 -1.05 -10.93
CA ARG A 61 10.14 -0.30 -10.95
C ARG A 61 9.96 0.83 -11.96
N LEU A 62 10.28 2.05 -11.55
CA LEU A 62 10.42 3.14 -12.50
C LEU A 62 11.46 2.71 -13.54
N LYS A 63 11.21 3.04 -14.80
CA LYS A 63 12.29 3.00 -15.79
C LYS A 63 13.30 4.09 -15.44
N ASP A 64 14.53 3.95 -15.92
CA ASP A 64 15.61 4.90 -15.60
C ASP A 64 15.20 6.33 -15.94
N GLU A 65 14.51 6.53 -17.08
CA GLU A 65 14.02 7.86 -17.48
C GLU A 65 12.94 8.41 -16.53
N GLU A 66 12.05 7.56 -16.01
CA GLU A 66 11.03 7.97 -15.03
C GLU A 66 11.65 8.22 -13.65
N ALA A 67 12.75 7.54 -13.32
CA ALA A 67 13.49 7.76 -12.08
C ALA A 67 14.23 9.09 -12.12
N ASP A 68 14.85 9.43 -13.25
CA ASP A 68 15.53 10.72 -13.46
C ASP A 68 14.53 11.88 -13.39
N GLU A 69 13.37 11.78 -14.06
CA GLU A 69 12.30 12.78 -13.98
C GLU A 69 11.81 12.98 -12.53
N VAL A 70 11.66 11.89 -11.77
CA VAL A 70 11.27 11.97 -10.35
C VAL A 70 12.37 12.59 -9.52
N LEU A 71 13.63 12.22 -9.75
CA LEU A 71 14.78 12.79 -9.04
C LEU A 71 14.84 14.29 -9.27
N GLU A 72 14.76 14.74 -10.52
CA GLU A 72 14.76 16.16 -10.88
C GLU A 72 13.59 16.90 -10.23
N ALA A 73 12.40 16.30 -10.21
CA ALA A 73 11.20 16.92 -9.64
C ALA A 73 11.24 17.07 -8.10
N ILE A 74 11.92 16.17 -7.39
CA ILE A 74 11.99 16.19 -5.92
C ILE A 74 13.28 16.79 -5.38
N SER A 75 14.34 16.84 -6.19
CA SER A 75 15.61 17.47 -5.82
C SER A 75 15.47 18.98 -5.92
N ALA A 76 15.92 19.69 -4.89
CA ALA A 76 16.15 21.11 -4.97
C ALA A 76 17.66 21.32 -5.17
N ASP A 77 18.04 22.04 -6.22
CA ASP A 77 19.42 22.47 -6.41
C ASP A 77 19.76 23.54 -5.37
N TRP A 78 20.66 23.21 -4.45
CA TRP A 78 21.10 24.11 -3.37
C TRP A 78 22.34 24.92 -3.79
N GLY A 79 22.79 24.79 -5.04
CA GLY A 79 23.98 25.46 -5.58
C GLY A 79 25.29 24.95 -4.99
N VAL A 80 25.26 23.80 -4.32
CA VAL A 80 26.41 23.18 -3.68
C VAL A 80 26.57 21.78 -4.27
N GLU A 81 27.60 21.60 -5.09
CA GLU A 81 28.01 20.26 -5.51
C GLU A 81 28.71 19.58 -4.33
N THR A 82 28.25 18.38 -3.99
CA THR A 82 28.89 17.55 -2.99
C THR A 82 29.54 16.36 -3.68
N SER A 83 30.72 15.98 -3.19
CA SER A 83 31.40 14.78 -3.63
C SER A 83 31.22 13.64 -2.63
N GLU A 84 31.31 12.40 -3.11
CA GLU A 84 31.29 11.20 -2.24
C GLU A 84 32.32 11.31 -1.11
N GLY A 85 33.53 11.80 -1.41
CA GLY A 85 34.58 11.99 -0.41
C GLY A 85 34.28 13.04 0.66
N GLU A 86 33.47 14.07 0.36
CA GLU A 86 33.01 15.05 1.36
C GLU A 86 31.93 14.44 2.25
N ILE A 87 31.02 13.67 1.66
CA ILE A 87 29.98 12.94 2.39
C ILE A 87 30.62 11.95 3.37
N ASP A 88 31.61 11.19 2.91
CA ASP A 88 32.31 10.21 3.75
C ASP A 88 33.06 10.87 4.91
N ARG A 89 33.71 12.01 4.66
CA ARG A 89 34.37 12.76 5.72
C ARG A 89 33.39 13.25 6.78
N VAL A 90 32.21 13.72 6.37
CA VAL A 90 31.20 14.28 7.28
C VAL A 90 30.45 13.19 8.04
N LEU A 91 30.05 12.11 7.37
CA LEU A 91 29.22 11.06 7.94
C LEU A 91 30.03 9.95 8.63
N TYR A 92 31.23 9.65 8.12
CA TYR A 92 32.03 8.51 8.56
C TYR A 92 33.43 8.90 9.10
N GLY A 93 33.87 10.14 8.90
CA GLY A 93 35.11 10.65 9.48
C GLY A 93 36.40 10.09 8.87
N ALA A 94 36.31 9.50 7.67
CA ALA A 94 37.44 8.94 6.92
C ALA A 94 38.10 9.97 6.00
#